data_AF-A0A285KM13-F1
#
_entry.id   AF-A0A285KM13-F1
#
_cell.length_a   1.000
_cell.length_b   1.000
_cell.length_c   1.000
_cell.angle_alpha   90.00
_cell.angle_beta   90.00
_cell.angle_gamma   90.00
#
_symmetry.space_group_name_H-M   'P 1'
#
loop_
_entity.id
_entity.type
_entity.pdbx_description
1 polymer ?
#
loop_
_entity_poly.entity_id
_entity_poly.type
_entity_poly.pdbx_seq_one_letter_code
_entity_poly.pdbx_strand_id
1 'polypeptide(L)' 'MNVQTLRNKLNPEQPRQLTAPEIWLHTDLTEDSTLVDGFLAQIHCLPCVPLNEVASEKMPHYVLNATAENGRVAAGAVSV' A
#
# COMPACT_ATOMS: atom_id res chain seq x y z
N MET A 1 4.02 19.03 10.58
CA MET A 1 4.23 18.13 11.73
C MET A 1 5.61 18.40 12.34
N ASN A 2 5.78 18.35 13.66
CA ASN A 2 7.09 18.55 14.30
C ASN A 2 7.97 17.28 14.16
N VAL A 3 9.26 17.46 13.86
CA VAL A 3 10.25 16.38 13.67
C VAL A 3 10.34 15.46 14.89
N GLN A 4 10.25 16.01 16.11
CA GLN A 4 10.30 15.21 17.32
C GLN A 4 9.04 14.35 17.50
N THR A 5 7.88 14.86 17.06
CA THR A 5 6.62 14.11 17.07
C THR A 5 6.67 12.93 16.11
N LEU A 6 7.21 13.13 14.90
CA LEU A 6 7.39 12.07 13.92
C LEU A 6 8.33 10.97 14.43
N ARG A 7 9.50 11.35 14.99
CA ARG A 7 10.45 10.39 15.58
C ARG A 7 9.81 9.55 16.69
N ASN A 8 9.00 10.17 17.54
CA ASN A 8 8.28 9.48 18.60
C ASN A 8 7.23 8.51 18.05
N LYS A 9 6.58 8.84 16.93
CA LYS A 9 5.56 8.00 16.29
C LYS A 9 6.12 6.85 15.47
N LEU A 10 7.34 7.00 14.94
CA LEU A 10 8.06 5.95 14.22
C LEU A 10 8.74 4.94 15.15
N ASN A 11 8.83 5.22 16.45
CA ASN A 11 9.47 4.32 17.41
C ASN A 11 8.50 3.22 17.87
N PRO A 12 8.73 1.94 17.53
CA PRO A 12 7.83 0.84 17.92
C PRO A 12 7.78 0.58 19.44
N GLU A 13 8.80 1.02 20.20
CA GLU A 13 8.81 0.96 21.66
C GLU A 13 7.87 1.98 22.32
N GLN A 14 7.38 2.97 21.55
CA GLN A 14 6.48 3.99 22.06
C GLN A 14 5.01 3.66 21.74
N PRO A 15 4.07 3.89 22.68
CA PRO A 15 2.65 3.61 22.47
C PRO A 15 1.97 4.56 21.46
N ARG A 16 2.67 5.60 20.96
CA ARG A 16 2.10 6.54 19.99
C ARG A 16 2.30 6.00 18.59
N GLN A 17 1.25 5.52 17.97
CA GLN A 17 1.28 5.04 16.59
C GLN A 17 1.03 6.17 15.57
N LEU A 18 1.47 5.97 14.33
CA LEU A 18 1.04 6.78 13.19
C LEU A 18 -0.44 6.53 12.90
N THR A 19 -1.20 7.60 12.69
CA THR A 19 -2.62 7.53 12.33
C THR A 19 -2.82 7.64 10.82
N ALA A 20 -3.92 7.11 10.29
CA ALA A 20 -4.19 7.13 8.84
C ALA A 20 -4.12 8.54 8.19
N PRO A 21 -4.66 9.63 8.80
CA PRO A 21 -4.52 10.97 8.25
C PRO A 21 -3.06 11.45 8.18
N GLU A 22 -2.21 11.00 9.10
CA GLU A 22 -0.79 11.36 9.12
C GLU A 22 0.00 10.61 8.06
N ILE A 23 -0.38 9.36 7.78
CA ILE A 23 0.18 8.57 6.69
C ILE A 23 -0.18 9.21 5.34
N TRP A 24 -1.42 9.66 5.14
CA TRP A 24 -1.81 10.40 3.94
C TRP A 24 -1.04 11.70 3.76
N LEU A 25 -0.94 12.51 4.83
CA LEU A 25 -0.17 13.74 4.80
C LEU A 25 1.32 13.47 4.49
N HIS A 26 1.89 12.40 5.03
CA HIS A 26 3.27 12.03 4.72
C HIS A 26 3.44 11.61 3.27
N THR A 27 2.51 10.82 2.75
CA THR A 27 2.52 10.38 1.36
C THR A 27 2.44 11.56 0.39
N ASP A 28 1.61 12.56 0.69
CA ASP A 28 1.51 13.80 -0.09
C ASP A 28 2.81 14.62 -0.06
N LEU A 29 3.49 14.66 1.09
CA LEU A 29 4.74 15.42 1.27
C LEU A 29 5.97 14.73 0.68
N THR A 30 6.03 13.39 0.72
CA THR A 30 7.17 12.62 0.24
C THR A 30 6.97 12.08 -1.17
N GLU A 31 5.75 12.19 -1.72
CA GLU A 31 5.33 11.60 -2.99
C GLU A 31 5.60 10.09 -3.08
N ASP A 32 5.72 9.43 -1.92
CA ASP A 32 6.09 8.02 -1.82
C ASP A 32 4.85 7.17 -1.51
N SER A 33 4.29 6.56 -2.56
CA SER A 33 3.09 5.71 -2.46
C SER A 33 3.31 4.46 -1.60
N THR A 34 4.56 4.03 -1.40
CA THR A 34 4.87 2.81 -0.62
C THR A 34 4.46 2.93 0.84
N LEU A 35 4.31 4.15 1.37
CA LEU A 35 3.83 4.41 2.73
C LEU A 35 2.36 3.99 2.93
N VAL A 36 1.50 4.32 1.96
CA VAL A 36 0.09 3.89 1.98
C VAL A 36 0.01 2.39 1.75
N ASP A 37 0.78 1.86 0.81
CA ASP A 37 0.79 0.43 0.50
C ASP A 37 1.26 -0.40 1.70
N GLY A 38 2.31 0.05 2.39
CA GLY A 38 2.82 -0.58 3.61
C GLY A 38 1.83 -0.54 4.78
N PHE A 39 1.09 0.56 4.93
CA PHE A 39 -0.01 0.65 5.91
C PHE A 39 -1.14 -0.33 5.58
N LEU A 40 -1.55 -0.37 4.31
CA LEU A 40 -2.54 -1.32 3.81
C LEU A 40 -2.08 -2.78 4.02
N ALA A 41 -0.78 -3.06 3.85
CA ALA A 41 -0.19 -4.37 4.15
C ALA A 41 -0.40 -4.81 5.60
N GLN A 42 -0.16 -3.90 6.56
CA GLN A 42 -0.26 -4.20 7.98
C GLN A 42 -1.69 -4.53 8.43
N ILE A 43 -2.70 -3.95 7.78
CA ILE A 43 -4.11 -4.23 8.05
C ILE A 43 -4.70 -5.33 7.14
N HIS A 44 -3.85 -6.02 6.37
CA HIS A 44 -4.26 -7.01 5.38
C HIS A 44 -5.18 -6.47 4.27
N CYS A 45 -5.09 -5.18 3.91
CA CYS A 45 -5.88 -4.53 2.87
C CYS A 45 -5.06 -4.10 1.63
N LEU A 46 -4.08 -4.90 1.20
CA LEU A 46 -3.20 -4.58 0.06
C LEU A 46 -3.95 -4.36 -1.27
N PRO A 47 -3.46 -3.44 -2.14
CA PRO A 47 -4.03 -3.18 -3.45
C PRO A 47 -3.62 -4.30 -4.42
N CYS A 48 -4.31 -5.43 -4.31
CA CYS A 48 -4.49 -6.38 -5.42
C CYS A 48 -5.79 -7.17 -5.27
N VAL A 49 -6.44 -7.11 -4.10
CA VAL A 49 -7.74 -7.71 -3.89
C VAL A 49 -8.59 -6.77 -3.02
N PRO A 50 -9.67 -6.16 -3.54
CA PRO A 50 -10.69 -5.60 -2.68
C PRO A 50 -11.32 -6.76 -1.89
N LEU A 51 -10.85 -6.98 -0.66
CA LEU A 51 -11.37 -8.04 0.22
C LEU A 51 -12.87 -7.85 0.51
N ASN A 52 -13.37 -6.62 0.41
CA ASN A 52 -14.80 -6.30 0.54
C ASN A 52 -15.64 -6.69 -0.69
N GLU A 53 -15.01 -7.10 -1.81
CA GLU A 53 -15.66 -7.56 -3.04
C GLU A 53 -15.10 -8.92 -3.53
N VAL A 54 -14.47 -9.72 -2.67
CA VAL A 54 -14.12 -11.12 -3.02
C VAL A 54 -15.42 -11.92 -3.14
N ALA A 55 -16.01 -11.84 -4.31
CA ALA A 55 -17.08 -12.71 -4.76
C ALA A 55 -16.43 -13.83 -5.57
N SER A 56 -16.64 -15.09 -5.18
CA SER A 56 -16.09 -16.26 -5.88
C SER A 56 -16.41 -16.26 -7.38
N GLU A 57 -17.51 -15.61 -7.78
CA GLU A 57 -17.93 -15.43 -9.18
C GLU A 57 -16.99 -14.52 -10.01
N LYS A 58 -16.27 -13.59 -9.37
CA LYS A 58 -15.38 -12.62 -10.04
C LYS A 58 -13.92 -13.08 -10.10
N MET A 59 -13.60 -14.24 -9.54
CA MET A 59 -12.24 -14.81 -9.51
C MET A 59 -11.55 -14.87 -10.89
N PRO A 60 -12.23 -15.26 -11.99
CA PRO A 60 -11.60 -15.25 -13.31
C PRO A 60 -11.13 -13.85 -13.74
N HIS A 61 -11.88 -12.81 -13.37
CA HIS A 61 -11.55 -11.42 -13.70
C HIS A 61 -10.36 -10.91 -12.87
N TYR A 62 -10.29 -11.29 -11.59
CA TYR A 62 -9.15 -10.97 -10.73
C TYR A 62 -7.86 -11.63 -11.21
N VAL A 63 -7.93 -12.91 -11.55
CA VAL A 63 -6.78 -13.65 -12.11
C VAL A 63 -6.33 -13.03 -13.43
N LEU A 64 -7.26 -12.69 -14.32
CA LEU A 64 -6.94 -12.04 -15.58
C LEU A 64 -6.23 -10.69 -15.37
N ASN A 65 -6.75 -9.85 -14.48
CA ASN A 65 -6.19 -8.51 -14.24
C ASN A 65 -4.79 -8.60 -13.60
N ALA A 66 -4.61 -9.50 -12.62
CA ALA A 66 -3.30 -9.76 -12.01
C ALA A 66 -2.30 -10.30 -13.04
N THR A 67 -2.74 -11.16 -13.96
CA THR A 67 -1.89 -11.71 -15.02
C THR A 67 -1.48 -10.63 -16.03
N ALA A 68 -2.41 -9.74 -16.41
CA ALA A 68 -2.12 -8.63 -17.32
C ALA A 68 -1.09 -7.66 -16.73
N GLU A 69 -1.21 -7.35 -15.44
CA GLU A 69 -0.28 -6.47 -14.76
C GLU A 69 1.12 -7.06 -14.64
N ASN A 70 1.21 -8.35 -14.31
CA ASN A 70 2.49 -9.09 -14.36
C ASN A 70 3.11 -9.09 -15.76
N GLY A 71 2.29 -9.22 -16.81
CA GLY A 71 2.75 -9.13 -18.20
C GLY A 71 3.32 -7.75 -18.55
N ARG A 72 2.70 -6.68 -18.05
CA ARG A 72 3.17 -5.30 -18.22
C ARG A 72 4.53 -5.08 -17.55
N VAL A 73 4.69 -5.57 -16.32
CA VAL A 73 5.97 -5.52 -15.59
C VAL A 73 7.06 -6.33 -16.32
N ALA A 74 6.72 -7.53 -16.80
CA ALA A 74 7.65 -8.37 -17.56
C ALA A 74 8.10 -7.70 -18.87
N ALA A 75 7.18 -7.08 -19.61
CA ALA A 75 7.51 -6.32 -20.82
C ALA A 75 8.42 -5.12 -20.52
N GLY A 76 8.18 -4.42 -19.42
CA GLY A 76 9.05 -3.35 -18.94
C GLY A 76 10.46 -3.84 -18.62
N ALA A 77 10.60 -5.02 -18.01
CA ALA A 77 11.89 -5.61 -17.66
C ALA A 77 12.73 -6.07 -18.88
N VAL A 78 12.09 -6.40 -20.00
CA VAL A 78 12.78 -6.80 -21.25
C VAL A 78 13.11 -5.59 -22.14
N SER A 79 12.50 -4.44 -21.88
CA SER A 79 12.72 -3.20 -22.64
C SER A 79 13.87 -2.33 -22.09
N VAL A 80 14.66 -2.85 -21.14
CA VAL A 80 15.80 -2.19 -20.48
C VAL A 80 17.13 -2.72 -21.01
#